data_AF-A0A1E7QKD8-F1
#
_entry.id   AF-A0A1E7QKD8-F1
#
_cell.length_a   1.000
_cell.length_b   1.000
_cell.length_c   1.000
_cell.angle_alpha   90.00
_cell.angle_beta   90.00
_cell.angle_gamma   90.00
#
_symmetry.space_group_name_H-M   'P 1'
#
loop_
_entity.id
_entity.type
_entity.pdbx_description
1 polymer ?
#
loop_
_entity_poly.entity_id
_entity_poly.type
_entity_poly.pdbx_seq_one_letter_code
_entity_poly.pdbx_strand_id
1 'polypeptide(L)'
;MELANNIELIEHVKKIIDFDCSKMIELLTKKQLFDYLDAEYSFDLPEDMIKEELQRLHEEQDPKKEELQQLHEEPGHEKEAEKRVKFAMLFMKFCAEHQLKITTEDLMKTTLNYYRETQSAKNNDFEDLDEMIKFMRKNRDFLYFLEGQALEHKVINYIIERANKDQHDVSVNALRELFDNTFNKEIKSGEV
;
A
#
# COMPACT_ATOMS: atom_id res chain seq x y z
N MET A 1 -19.21 -17.90 -36.49
CA MET A 1 -17.82 -17.51 -36.19
C MET A 1 -17.78 -16.11 -35.59
N GLU A 2 -18.30 -15.07 -36.27
CA GLU A 2 -18.36 -13.70 -35.72
C GLU A 2 -19.14 -13.58 -34.41
N LEU A 3 -20.30 -14.23 -34.27
CA LEU A 3 -21.10 -14.16 -33.05
C LEU A 3 -20.39 -14.79 -31.83
N ALA A 4 -19.63 -15.87 -32.04
CA ALA A 4 -18.86 -16.54 -30.99
C ALA A 4 -17.66 -15.69 -30.55
N ASN A 5 -16.95 -15.07 -31.50
CA ASN A 5 -15.85 -14.15 -31.22
C ASN A 5 -16.34 -12.89 -30.46
N ASN A 6 -17.56 -12.42 -30.73
CA ASN A 6 -18.14 -11.28 -30.03
C ASN A 6 -18.46 -11.60 -28.56
N ILE A 7 -18.98 -12.81 -28.29
CA ILE A 7 -19.24 -13.29 -26.92
C ILE A 7 -17.92 -13.43 -26.15
N GLU A 8 -16.89 -14.01 -26.75
CA GLU A 8 -15.57 -14.15 -26.13
C GLU A 8 -14.95 -12.79 -25.78
N LEU A 9 -15.09 -11.80 -26.68
CA LEU A 9 -14.61 -10.44 -26.43
C LEU A 9 -15.36 -9.77 -25.27
N ILE A 10 -16.70 -9.85 -25.24
CA ILE A 10 -17.51 -9.28 -24.16
C ILE A 10 -17.12 -9.90 -22.81
N GLU A 11 -16.93 -11.22 -22.78
CA GLU A 11 -16.54 -11.93 -21.55
C GLU A 11 -15.14 -11.53 -21.08
N HIS A 12 -14.20 -11.33 -22.00
CA HIS A 12 -12.87 -10.83 -21.67
C HIS A 12 -12.92 -9.41 -21.09
N VAL A 13 -13.70 -8.51 -21.71
CA VAL A 13 -13.88 -7.13 -21.23
C VAL A 13 -14.50 -7.10 -19.84
N LYS A 14 -15.50 -7.94 -19.56
CA LYS A 14 -16.09 -8.06 -18.22
C LYS A 14 -15.05 -8.47 -17.17
N LYS A 15 -14.20 -9.45 -17.47
CA LYS A 15 -13.14 -9.88 -16.55
C LYS A 15 -12.13 -8.78 -16.25
N ILE A 16 -11.78 -7.96 -17.23
CA ILE A 16 -10.91 -6.79 -17.01
C ILE A 16 -11.61 -5.79 -16.10
N ILE A 17 -12.87 -5.45 -16.40
CA ILE A 17 -13.64 -4.49 -15.57
C ILE A 17 -13.80 -5.02 -14.14
N ASP A 18 -14.12 -6.29 -13.95
CA ASP A 18 -14.26 -6.91 -12.63
C ASP A 18 -12.94 -6.88 -11.85
N PHE A 19 -11.81 -7.12 -12.52
CA PHE A 19 -10.49 -7.01 -11.93
C PHE A 19 -10.20 -5.57 -11.48
N ASP A 20 -10.43 -4.58 -12.35
CA ASP A 20 -10.21 -3.16 -12.03
C ASP A 20 -11.13 -2.69 -10.90
N CYS A 21 -12.41 -3.06 -10.93
CA CYS A 21 -13.37 -2.77 -9.88
C CYS A 21 -12.93 -3.38 -8.54
N SER A 22 -12.47 -4.64 -8.54
CA SER A 22 -11.97 -5.29 -7.33
C SER A 22 -10.78 -4.54 -6.73
N LYS A 23 -9.86 -4.05 -7.58
CA LYS A 23 -8.71 -3.25 -7.15
C LYS A 23 -9.10 -1.88 -6.60
N MET A 24 -10.04 -1.20 -7.23
CA MET A 24 -10.58 0.07 -6.70
C MET A 24 -11.24 -0.12 -5.33
N ILE A 25 -12.04 -1.18 -5.17
CA ILE A 25 -12.70 -1.50 -3.90
C ILE A 25 -11.67 -1.81 -2.80
N GLU A 26 -10.64 -2.60 -3.11
CA GLU A 26 -9.55 -2.94 -2.18
C GLU A 26 -8.86 -1.67 -1.64
N LEU A 27 -8.49 -0.76 -2.55
CA LEU A 27 -7.82 0.49 -2.19
C LEU A 27 -8.73 1.45 -1.42
N LEU A 28 -9.99 1.61 -1.83
CA LEU A 28 -10.97 2.45 -1.12
C LEU A 28 -11.23 1.92 0.30
N THR A 29 -11.39 0.61 0.46
CA THR A 29 -11.59 -0.02 1.78
C THR A 29 -10.37 0.20 2.67
N LYS A 30 -9.16 0.03 2.12
CA LYS A 30 -7.90 0.29 2.85
C LYS A 30 -7.79 1.76 3.27
N LYS A 31 -8.14 2.70 2.39
CA LYS A 31 -8.16 4.14 2.71
C LYS A 31 -9.16 4.47 3.82
N GLN A 32 -10.39 3.96 3.73
CA GLN A 32 -11.41 4.15 4.77
C GLN A 32 -10.96 3.62 6.13
N LEU A 33 -10.34 2.43 6.15
CA LEU A 33 -9.78 1.87 7.38
C LEU A 33 -8.70 2.78 7.96
N PHE A 34 -7.74 3.23 7.15
CA PHE A 34 -6.68 4.11 7.62
C PHE A 34 -7.20 5.44 8.13
N ASP A 35 -8.15 6.07 7.42
CA ASP A 35 -8.75 7.32 7.86
C ASP A 35 -9.48 7.16 9.20
N TYR A 36 -10.16 6.04 9.39
CA TYR A 36 -10.80 5.70 10.66
C TYR A 36 -9.75 5.53 11.78
N LEU A 37 -8.70 4.76 11.54
CA LEU A 37 -7.64 4.53 12.53
C LEU A 37 -6.89 5.82 12.88
N ASP A 38 -6.65 6.70 11.89
CA ASP A 38 -5.99 7.98 12.10
C ASP A 38 -6.82 8.92 12.97
N ALA A 39 -8.14 8.96 12.73
CA ALA A 39 -9.07 9.79 13.50
C ALA A 39 -9.31 9.26 14.93
N GLU A 40 -9.39 7.95 15.10
CA GLU A 40 -9.77 7.33 16.38
C GLU A 40 -8.60 7.29 17.38
N TYR A 41 -7.37 7.04 16.90
CA TYR A 41 -6.22 6.88 17.78
C TYR A 41 -5.35 8.13 17.78
N SER A 42 -5.12 8.71 18.96
CA SER A 42 -4.20 9.83 19.16
C SER A 42 -3.24 9.53 20.31
N PHE A 43 -1.95 9.49 20.02
CA PHE A 43 -0.89 9.25 20.99
C PHE A 43 0.41 9.89 20.52
N ASP A 44 1.31 10.18 21.45
CA ASP A 44 2.59 10.79 21.15
C ASP A 44 3.50 9.81 20.40
N LEU A 45 4.13 10.29 19.34
CA LEU A 45 5.05 9.51 18.50
C LEU A 45 6.50 9.81 18.90
N PRO A 46 7.38 8.80 18.97
CA PRO A 46 8.80 9.04 19.23
C PRO A 46 9.44 9.83 18.09
N GLU A 47 10.05 10.98 18.39
CA GLU A 47 10.71 11.84 17.38
C GLU A 47 11.77 11.09 16.57
N ASP A 48 12.54 10.21 17.21
CA ASP A 48 13.60 9.46 16.54
C ASP A 48 13.03 8.50 15.49
N MET A 49 11.86 7.90 15.74
CA MET A 49 11.20 7.04 14.76
C MET A 49 10.66 7.85 13.57
N ILE A 50 10.17 9.07 13.81
CA ILE A 50 9.73 9.98 12.75
C ILE A 50 10.92 10.37 11.87
N LYS A 51 12.07 10.72 12.47
CA LYS A 51 13.30 11.06 11.74
C LYS A 51 13.80 9.89 10.89
N GLU A 52 13.79 8.67 11.44
CA GLU A 52 14.15 7.47 10.69
C GLU A 52 13.20 7.21 9.51
N GLU A 53 11.90 7.42 9.69
CA GLU A 53 10.92 7.25 8.61
C GLU A 53 11.05 8.32 7.53
N LEU A 54 11.32 9.57 7.91
CA LEU A 54 11.65 10.65 6.97
C LEU A 54 12.86 10.30 6.10
N GLN A 55 13.90 9.72 6.71
CA GLN A 55 15.05 9.25 5.95
C GLN A 55 14.67 8.15 4.95
N ARG A 56 13.85 7.17 5.35
CA ARG A 56 13.38 6.11 4.44
C ARG A 56 12.55 6.66 3.29
N LEU A 57 11.62 7.57 3.56
CA LEU A 57 10.81 8.25 2.53
C LEU A 57 11.69 8.94 1.49
N HIS A 58 12.79 9.55 1.92
CA HIS A 58 13.73 10.17 1.01
C HIS A 58 14.46 9.16 0.12
N GLU A 59 14.95 8.06 0.70
CA GLU A 59 15.60 6.98 -0.03
C GLU A 59 14.66 6.34 -1.07
N GLU A 60 13.35 6.27 -0.78
CA GLU A 60 12.31 5.80 -1.71
C GLU A 60 12.09 6.76 -2.91
N GLN A 61 12.17 8.07 -2.69
CA GLN A 61 11.84 9.08 -3.71
C GLN A 61 13.02 9.52 -4.58
N ASP A 62 14.20 9.70 -3.99
CA ASP A 62 15.43 10.08 -4.70
C ASP A 62 16.64 9.39 -4.06
N PRO A 63 16.95 8.13 -4.46
CA PRO A 63 18.06 7.36 -3.91
C PRO A 63 19.45 7.97 -4.19
N LYS A 64 19.53 9.12 -4.90
CA LYS A 64 20.79 9.80 -5.28
C LYS A 64 21.01 11.14 -4.59
N LYS A 65 20.07 11.65 -3.79
CA LYS A 65 20.28 12.85 -2.98
C LYS A 65 20.88 12.47 -1.63
N GLU A 66 21.88 13.22 -1.16
CA GLU A 66 22.55 12.97 0.12
C GLU A 66 22.08 13.91 1.24
N GLU A 67 21.20 14.89 0.95
CA GLU A 67 20.90 15.99 1.87
C GLU A 67 19.53 15.88 2.56
N LEU A 68 19.53 15.35 3.79
CA LEU A 68 18.37 15.26 4.70
C LEU A 68 17.77 16.62 5.11
N GLN A 69 18.54 17.71 5.05
CA GLN A 69 18.13 19.02 5.57
C GLN A 69 17.00 19.69 4.78
N GLN A 70 16.86 19.38 3.49
CA GLN A 70 15.84 20.01 2.63
C GLN A 70 14.43 19.40 2.82
N LEU A 71 14.31 18.23 3.45
CA LEU A 71 13.03 17.51 3.60
C LEU A 71 12.19 17.94 4.79
N HIS A 72 12.85 18.36 5.87
CA HIS A 72 12.16 19.01 7.00
C HIS A 72 11.46 20.30 6.55
N GLU A 73 11.81 20.85 5.38
CA GLU A 73 11.22 22.06 4.82
C GLU A 73 9.99 21.78 3.94
N GLU A 74 9.72 20.52 3.56
CA GLU A 74 8.52 20.14 2.81
C GLU A 74 7.43 19.57 3.76
N PRO A 75 6.37 20.35 4.07
CA PRO A 75 5.39 20.01 5.11
C PRO A 75 4.57 18.73 4.85
N GLY A 76 4.67 18.16 3.64
CA GLY A 76 4.00 16.92 3.26
C GLY A 76 4.69 15.67 3.79
N HIS A 77 6.03 15.63 3.77
CA HIS A 77 6.79 14.43 4.13
C HIS A 77 6.78 14.14 5.62
N GLU A 78 6.83 15.17 6.46
CA GLU A 78 6.75 15.01 7.92
C GLU A 78 5.43 14.38 8.35
N LYS A 79 4.31 14.85 7.79
CA LYS A 79 2.98 14.27 8.06
C LYS A 79 2.84 12.84 7.55
N GLU A 80 3.45 12.51 6.42
CA GLU A 80 3.45 11.14 5.91
C GLU A 80 4.27 10.22 6.82
N ALA A 81 5.46 10.65 7.25
CA ALA A 81 6.29 9.91 8.18
C ALA A 81 5.60 9.67 9.52
N GLU A 82 4.99 10.70 10.10
CA GLU A 82 4.18 10.59 11.33
C GLU A 82 3.08 9.54 11.18
N LYS A 83 2.33 9.56 10.06
CA LYS A 83 1.28 8.58 9.78
C LYS A 83 1.83 7.16 9.66
N ARG A 84 2.93 6.96 8.92
CA ARG A 84 3.57 5.65 8.76
C ARG A 84 4.07 5.11 10.10
N VAL A 85 4.71 5.94 10.93
CA VAL A 85 5.16 5.56 12.29
C VAL A 85 3.96 5.20 13.17
N LYS A 86 2.91 6.02 13.17
CA LYS A 86 1.68 5.78 13.92
C LYS A 86 1.05 4.44 13.55
N PHE A 87 0.86 4.15 12.26
CA PHE A 87 0.28 2.90 11.81
C PHE A 87 1.18 1.70 12.08
N ALA A 88 2.50 1.83 11.91
CA ALA A 88 3.44 0.77 12.27
C ALA A 88 3.31 0.39 13.75
N MET A 89 3.27 1.38 14.66
CA MET A 89 3.09 1.14 16.10
C MET A 89 1.73 0.49 16.42
N LEU A 90 0.64 0.99 15.83
CA LEU A 90 -0.70 0.41 16.00
C LEU A 90 -0.75 -1.05 15.52
N PHE A 91 -0.20 -1.34 14.34
CA PHE A 91 -0.20 -2.68 13.77
C PHE A 91 0.69 -3.65 14.52
N MET A 92 1.85 -3.22 15.02
CA MET A 92 2.69 -4.03 15.90
C MET A 92 1.96 -4.39 17.20
N LYS A 93 1.30 -3.40 17.83
CA LYS A 93 0.49 -3.61 19.03
C LYS A 93 -0.66 -4.60 18.77
N PHE A 94 -1.36 -4.43 17.65
CA PHE A 94 -2.43 -5.32 17.22
C PHE A 94 -1.94 -6.75 17.00
N CYS A 95 -0.83 -6.93 16.29
CA CYS A 95 -0.20 -8.24 16.09
C CYS A 95 0.12 -8.93 17.41
N ALA A 96 0.67 -8.19 18.39
CA ALA A 96 1.00 -8.74 19.69
C ALA A 96 -0.24 -9.23 20.46
N GLU A 97 -1.33 -8.45 20.43
CA GLU A 97 -2.59 -8.78 21.12
C GLU A 97 -3.32 -9.95 20.47
N HIS A 98 -3.31 -10.03 19.14
CA HIS A 98 -3.99 -11.06 18.37
C HIS A 98 -3.09 -12.26 18.01
N GLN A 99 -1.85 -12.27 18.50
CA GLN A 99 -0.83 -13.31 18.25
C GLN A 99 -0.60 -13.57 16.75
N LEU A 100 -0.72 -12.51 15.93
CA LEU A 100 -0.46 -12.60 14.51
C LEU A 100 1.05 -12.66 14.28
N LYS A 101 1.47 -13.67 13.52
CA LYS A 101 2.86 -13.89 13.14
C LYS A 101 2.98 -13.91 11.63
N ILE A 102 4.00 -13.27 11.09
CA ILE A 102 4.34 -13.37 9.68
C ILE A 102 4.79 -14.79 9.40
N THR A 103 4.14 -15.41 8.42
CA THR A 103 4.51 -16.73 7.92
C THR A 103 5.38 -16.59 6.69
N THR A 104 6.07 -17.67 6.32
CA THR A 104 6.80 -17.73 5.06
C THR A 104 5.89 -17.45 3.86
N GLU A 105 4.62 -17.86 3.91
CA GLU A 105 3.65 -17.60 2.85
C GLU A 105 3.33 -16.10 2.72
N ASP A 106 3.12 -15.40 3.84
CA ASP A 106 2.88 -13.96 3.84
C ASP A 106 4.06 -13.19 3.23
N LEU A 107 5.27 -13.57 3.62
CA LEU A 107 6.49 -12.95 3.11
C LEU A 107 6.65 -13.23 1.60
N MET A 108 6.50 -14.48 1.16
CA MET A 108 6.63 -14.84 -0.26
C MET A 108 5.57 -14.17 -1.13
N LYS A 109 4.32 -14.07 -0.65
CA LYS A 109 3.25 -13.35 -1.34
C LYS A 109 3.60 -11.86 -1.49
N THR A 110 4.15 -11.27 -0.44
CA THR A 110 4.57 -9.86 -0.44
C THR A 110 5.77 -9.64 -1.38
N THR A 111 6.78 -10.50 -1.33
CA THR A 111 7.91 -10.50 -2.29
C THR A 111 7.41 -10.54 -3.74
N LEU A 112 6.46 -11.44 -4.05
CA LEU A 112 5.93 -11.58 -5.41
C LEU A 112 5.15 -10.35 -5.86
N ASN A 113 4.35 -9.76 -4.97
CA ASN A 113 3.60 -8.54 -5.26
C ASN A 113 4.55 -7.37 -5.52
N TYR A 114 5.52 -7.15 -4.63
CA TYR A 114 6.53 -6.11 -4.80
C TYR A 114 7.29 -6.27 -6.12
N TYR A 115 7.74 -7.49 -6.44
CA TYR A 115 8.40 -7.77 -7.73
C TYR A 115 7.53 -7.38 -8.93
N ARG A 116 6.22 -7.65 -8.89
CA ARG A 116 5.31 -7.29 -9.99
C ARG A 116 5.13 -5.78 -10.10
N GLU A 117 5.08 -5.09 -8.97
CA GLU A 117 4.95 -3.63 -8.91
C GLU A 117 6.20 -2.96 -9.50
N THR A 118 7.40 -3.40 -9.13
CA THR A 118 8.65 -2.83 -9.67
C THR A 118 8.78 -3.05 -11.19
N GLN A 119 8.46 -4.24 -11.68
CA GLN A 119 8.47 -4.52 -13.12
C GLN A 119 7.42 -3.71 -13.89
N SER A 120 6.26 -3.44 -13.28
CA SER A 120 5.21 -2.62 -13.91
C SER A 120 5.59 -1.14 -13.94
N ALA A 121 6.32 -0.65 -12.94
CA ALA A 121 6.81 0.71 -12.85
C ALA A 121 7.97 1.02 -13.81
N LYS A 122 8.46 0.03 -14.57
CA LYS A 122 9.71 0.10 -15.37
C LYS A 122 10.96 0.39 -14.53
N ASN A 123 10.86 0.21 -13.21
CA ASN A 123 11.99 0.20 -12.30
C ASN A 123 12.47 -1.25 -12.20
N ASN A 124 13.22 -1.69 -13.21
CA ASN A 124 13.73 -3.05 -13.28
C ASN A 124 14.96 -3.21 -12.38
N ASP A 125 14.75 -3.15 -11.07
CA ASP A 125 15.81 -3.32 -10.08
C ASP A 125 16.34 -4.76 -10.02
N PHE A 126 15.54 -5.72 -10.50
CA PHE A 126 15.86 -7.15 -10.54
C PHE A 126 15.52 -7.74 -11.92
N GLU A 127 16.40 -8.59 -12.43
CA GLU A 127 16.22 -9.32 -13.70
C GLU A 127 15.09 -10.34 -13.59
N ASP A 128 15.05 -11.08 -12.48
CA ASP A 128 14.04 -12.09 -12.19
C ASP A 128 13.69 -12.20 -10.69
N LEU A 129 12.67 -13.00 -10.37
CA LEU A 129 12.22 -13.23 -9.00
C LEU A 129 13.28 -13.94 -8.14
N ASP A 130 14.09 -14.81 -8.73
CA ASP A 130 15.12 -15.56 -8.00
C ASP A 130 16.26 -14.64 -7.55
N GLU A 131 16.64 -13.65 -8.37
CA GLU A 131 17.58 -12.60 -8.02
C GLU A 131 17.07 -11.78 -6.82
N MET A 132 15.81 -11.31 -6.86
CA MET A 132 15.21 -10.58 -5.75
C MET A 132 15.19 -11.41 -4.46
N ILE A 133 14.83 -12.70 -4.53
CA ILE A 133 14.85 -13.60 -3.36
C ILE A 133 16.28 -13.76 -2.82
N LYS A 134 17.29 -13.88 -3.68
CA LYS A 134 18.71 -13.94 -3.25
C LYS A 134 19.13 -12.62 -2.60
N PHE A 135 18.71 -11.48 -3.14
CA PHE A 135 18.98 -10.17 -2.57
C PHE A 135 18.34 -10.02 -1.19
N MET A 136 17.05 -10.33 -1.05
CA MET A 136 16.32 -10.37 0.23
C MET A 136 17.01 -11.21 1.30
N ARG A 137 17.57 -12.38 0.94
CA ARG A 137 18.28 -13.21 1.91
C ARG A 137 19.61 -12.61 2.38
N LYS A 138 20.23 -11.75 1.57
CA LYS A 138 21.53 -11.13 1.85
C LYS A 138 21.40 -9.76 2.49
N ASN A 139 20.34 -9.02 2.17
CA ASN A 139 20.10 -7.67 2.64
C ASN A 139 19.03 -7.68 3.75
N ARG A 140 19.47 -7.38 4.97
CA ARG A 140 18.60 -7.37 6.15
C ARG A 140 17.56 -6.26 6.09
N ASP A 141 17.94 -5.08 5.63
CA ASP A 141 17.05 -3.92 5.56
C ASP A 141 15.92 -4.16 4.56
N PHE A 142 16.27 -4.76 3.40
CA PHE A 142 15.26 -5.15 2.42
C PHE A 142 14.33 -6.25 2.93
N LEU A 143 14.86 -7.21 3.71
CA LEU A 143 14.01 -8.20 4.37
C LEU A 143 13.06 -7.54 5.37
N TYR A 144 13.54 -6.63 6.22
CA TYR A 144 12.70 -5.92 7.19
C TYR A 144 11.62 -5.07 6.51
N PHE A 145 11.96 -4.43 5.39
CA PHE A 145 11.00 -3.71 4.57
C PHE A 145 9.86 -4.63 4.08
N LEU A 146 10.20 -5.78 3.49
CA LEU A 146 9.19 -6.75 3.03
C LEU A 146 8.40 -7.36 4.18
N GLU A 147 9.02 -7.60 5.34
CA GLU A 147 8.34 -8.04 6.56
C GLU A 147 7.35 -6.99 7.07
N GLY A 148 7.71 -5.70 7.01
CA GLY A 148 6.83 -4.58 7.34
C GLY A 148 5.60 -4.54 6.42
N GLN A 149 5.80 -4.63 5.11
CA GLN A 149 4.69 -4.70 4.15
C GLN A 149 3.81 -5.94 4.36
N ALA A 150 4.42 -7.10 4.64
CA ALA A 150 3.67 -8.32 4.93
C ALA A 150 2.83 -8.18 6.20
N LEU A 151 3.37 -7.52 7.23
CA LEU A 151 2.67 -7.25 8.48
C LEU A 151 1.48 -6.33 8.29
N GLU A 152 1.67 -5.22 7.58
CA GLU A 152 0.58 -4.32 7.24
C GLU A 152 -0.55 -5.06 6.51
N HIS A 153 -0.23 -5.78 5.43
CA HIS A 153 -1.24 -6.56 4.69
C HIS A 153 -1.97 -7.55 5.57
N LYS A 154 -1.25 -8.25 6.45
CA LYS A 154 -1.84 -9.25 7.33
C LYS A 154 -2.80 -8.63 8.34
N VAL A 155 -2.39 -7.53 8.97
CA VAL A 155 -3.21 -6.83 9.98
C VAL A 155 -4.45 -6.22 9.33
N ILE A 156 -4.29 -5.52 8.20
CA ILE A 156 -5.40 -4.90 7.47
C ILE A 156 -6.43 -5.96 7.08
N ASN A 157 -6.00 -7.08 6.48
CA ASN A 157 -6.92 -8.15 6.12
C ASN A 157 -7.63 -8.74 7.35
N TYR A 158 -6.90 -8.97 8.44
CA TYR A 158 -7.50 -9.48 9.67
C TYR A 158 -8.59 -8.54 10.22
N ILE A 159 -8.34 -7.22 10.20
CA ILE A 159 -9.29 -6.20 10.64
C ILE A 159 -10.50 -6.16 9.71
N ILE A 160 -10.31 -6.04 8.39
CA ILE A 160 -11.39 -5.96 7.41
C ILE A 160 -12.28 -7.20 7.45
N GLU A 161 -11.72 -8.39 7.64
CA GLU A 161 -12.48 -9.63 7.77
C GLU A 161 -13.45 -9.61 8.95
N ARG A 162 -13.06 -8.98 10.07
CA ARG A 162 -13.79 -8.97 11.34
C ARG A 162 -14.60 -7.71 11.60
N ALA A 163 -14.33 -6.64 10.86
CA ALA A 163 -15.09 -5.41 10.92
C ALA A 163 -16.53 -5.66 10.47
N ASN A 164 -17.47 -4.97 11.11
CA ASN A 164 -18.84 -4.88 10.60
C ASN A 164 -18.80 -4.05 9.32
N LYS A 165 -19.33 -4.62 8.24
CA LYS A 165 -19.29 -4.03 6.89
C LYS A 165 -20.70 -3.78 6.41
N ASP A 166 -20.97 -2.53 6.04
CA ASP A 166 -22.16 -2.20 5.27
C ASP A 166 -21.93 -2.53 3.79
N GLN A 167 -22.93 -3.11 3.14
CA GLN A 167 -22.89 -3.43 1.71
C GLN A 167 -23.72 -2.41 0.94
N HIS A 168 -23.13 -1.87 -0.12
CA HIS A 168 -23.79 -0.92 -1.02
C HIS A 168 -23.63 -1.38 -2.46
N ASP A 169 -24.75 -1.50 -3.16
CA ASP A 169 -24.74 -1.71 -4.60
C ASP A 169 -24.41 -0.39 -5.29
N VAL A 170 -23.34 -0.39 -6.09
CA VAL A 170 -22.88 0.77 -6.85
C VAL A 170 -22.69 0.40 -8.32
N SER A 171 -22.92 1.38 -9.20
CA SER A 171 -22.55 1.21 -10.62
C SER A 171 -21.03 1.32 -10.80
N VAL A 172 -20.50 0.72 -11.87
CA VAL A 172 -19.07 0.84 -12.24
C VAL A 172 -18.64 2.31 -12.35
N ASN A 173 -19.50 3.17 -12.92
CA ASN A 173 -19.22 4.60 -13.04
C ASN A 173 -19.15 5.29 -11.68
N ALA A 174 -20.10 5.01 -10.78
CA ALA A 174 -20.10 5.58 -9.43
C ALA A 174 -18.87 5.13 -8.61
N LEU A 175 -18.46 3.85 -8.74
CA LEU A 175 -17.24 3.35 -8.11
C LEU A 175 -16.00 4.10 -8.63
N ARG A 176 -15.91 4.30 -9.95
CA ARG A 176 -14.81 5.04 -10.57
C ARG A 176 -14.77 6.50 -10.10
N GLU A 177 -15.92 7.18 -10.08
CA GLU A 177 -16.03 8.54 -9.57
C GLU A 177 -15.63 8.63 -8.09
N LEU A 178 -16.03 7.68 -7.26
CA LEU A 178 -15.63 7.62 -5.86
C LEU A 178 -14.10 7.43 -5.73
N PHE A 179 -13.53 6.52 -6.51
CA PHE A 179 -12.09 6.28 -6.54
C PHE A 179 -11.32 7.53 -6.96
N ASP A 180 -11.70 8.14 -8.09
CA ASP A 180 -11.08 9.36 -8.61
C ASP A 180 -11.20 10.52 -7.62
N ASN A 181 -12.36 10.70 -6.98
CA ASN A 181 -12.54 11.74 -5.96
C ASN A 181 -11.68 11.52 -4.71
N THR A 182 -11.35 10.26 -4.39
CA THR A 182 -10.57 9.90 -3.20
C THR A 182 -9.08 10.05 -3.45
N PHE A 183 -8.59 9.61 -4.61
CA PHE A 183 -7.15 9.54 -4.90
C PHE A 183 -6.65 10.59 -5.91
N ASN A 184 -7.51 11.18 -6.75
CA ASN A 184 -7.11 12.14 -7.78
C ASN A 184 -7.43 13.61 -7.43
N LYS A 185 -8.04 13.90 -6.27
CA LYS A 185 -8.28 15.28 -5.81
C LYS A 185 -7.04 16.00 -5.29
N GLU A 186 -5.98 15.28 -4.91
CA GLU A 186 -4.74 15.91 -4.41
C GLU A 186 -3.99 16.71 -5.48
N ILE A 187 -4.24 16.47 -6.76
CA ILE A 187 -3.62 17.23 -7.87
C ILE A 187 -4.25 18.63 -8.07
N LYS A 188 -5.46 18.89 -7.55
CA LYS A 188 -6.21 20.14 -7.82
C LYS A 188 -6.21 21.17 -6.68
N SER A 189 -5.52 20.93 -5.57
CA SER A 189 -5.40 21.90 -4.47
C SER A 189 -4.11 22.74 -4.49
N GLY A 190 -3.27 22.56 -5.51
CA GLY A 190 -2.02 23.30 -5.74
C GLY A 190 -2.11 24.49 -6.71
N GLU A 191 -3.30 25.06 -6.95
CA GLU A 191 -3.46 26.32 -7.68
C GLU A 191 -4.52 27.19 -6.98
N VAL A 192 -4.06 28.10 -6.09
CA VAL A 192 -4.18 29.57 -6.12
C VAL A 192 -3.63 30.13 -4.81
#